data_AF-A0A2I0XEF3-F1
#
_entry.id   AF-A0A2I0XEF3-F1
#
_cell.length_a   1.000
_cell.length_b   1.000
_cell.length_c   1.000
_cell.angle_alpha   90.00
_cell.angle_beta   90.00
_cell.angle_gamma   90.00
#
_symmetry.space_group_name_H-M   'P 1'
#
loop_
_entity.id
_entity.type
_entity.pdbx_description
1 polymer ?
#
loop_
_entity_poly.entity_id
_entity_poly.type
_entity_poly.pdbx_seq_one_letter_code
_entity_poly.pdbx_strand_id
1 'polypeptide(L)'
;MHIQRASDALLCQVFPATLKGQARTWFYSLPSGTIPSFVRLAKVYVEQFVANRKIAKDSSHLSGIRQNEGESLKEYFQWFFTEARQIPGVDPELLRGVFLGGLCPSSFYSALMRDTVHSYANLIHRVEAQISTDEAINAHRKKFEQINGKRKGAPGMDNSFSQ
;
A
#
# COMPACT_ATOMS: atom_id res chain seq x y z
N MET A 1 7.44 -15.88 40.18
CA MET A 1 7.91 -16.13 38.80
C MET A 1 9.40 -15.80 38.76
N HIS A 2 10.27 -16.80 38.81
CA HIS A 2 11.72 -16.62 38.82
C HIS A 2 12.19 -16.47 37.37
N ILE A 3 12.39 -15.24 36.90
CA ILE A 3 12.92 -15.00 35.56
C ILE A 3 14.42 -15.27 35.61
N GLN A 4 14.83 -16.50 35.30
CA GLN A 4 16.23 -16.85 35.15
C GLN A 4 16.80 -16.03 33.99
N ARG A 5 17.72 -15.11 34.30
CA ARG A 5 18.52 -14.40 33.29
C ARG A 5 19.42 -15.45 32.63
N ALA A 6 19.08 -15.83 31.39
CA ALA A 6 19.93 -16.74 30.61
C ALA A 6 21.28 -16.07 30.33
N SER A 7 22.37 -16.83 30.41
CA SER A 7 23.69 -16.34 30.02
C SER A 7 23.77 -16.16 28.50
N ASP A 8 24.60 -15.21 28.05
CA ASP A 8 24.83 -14.97 26.62
C ASP A 8 25.24 -16.24 25.87
N ALA A 9 26.04 -17.10 26.52
CA ALA A 9 26.44 -18.40 25.97
C ALA A 9 25.24 -19.32 25.74
N LEU A 10 24.32 -19.39 26.70
CA LEU A 10 23.10 -20.20 26.58
C LEU A 10 22.20 -19.66 25.45
N LEU A 11 22.05 -18.34 25.36
CA LEU A 11 21.27 -17.70 24.31
C LEU A 11 21.83 -17.99 22.90
N CYS A 12 23.15 -17.91 22.72
CA CYS A 12 23.80 -18.29 21.46
C CYS A 12 23.61 -19.78 21.10
N GLN A 13 23.59 -20.67 22.09
CA GLN A 13 23.40 -22.11 21.87
C GLN A 13 21.97 -22.47 21.49
N VAL A 14 20.97 -21.81 22.08
CA VAL A 14 19.55 -22.12 21.80
C VAL A 14 19.01 -21.39 20.57
N PHE A 15 19.63 -20.28 20.18
CA PHE A 15 19.20 -19.47 19.04
C PHE A 15 19.01 -20.27 17.73
N PRO A 16 19.93 -21.18 17.31
CA PRO A 16 19.78 -21.93 16.06
C PRO A 16 18.55 -22.83 16.03
N ALA A 17 18.12 -23.33 17.19
CA ALA A 17 16.91 -24.14 17.31
C ALA A 17 15.65 -23.35 16.94
N THR A 18 15.65 -22.03 17.15
CA THR A 18 14.54 -21.14 16.78
C THR A 18 14.51 -20.80 15.28
N LEU A 19 15.60 -21.02 14.56
CA LEU A 19 15.72 -20.68 13.13
C LEU A 19 15.14 -21.79 12.25
N LYS A 20 14.60 -21.41 11.08
CA LYS A 20 14.08 -22.31 10.04
C LYS A 20 14.61 -21.89 8.66
N GLY A 21 14.68 -22.85 7.72
CA GLY A 21 15.05 -22.60 6.32
C GLY A 21 16.39 -21.88 6.15
N GLN A 22 16.42 -20.87 5.26
CA GLN A 22 17.63 -20.12 4.91
C GLN A 22 18.34 -19.48 6.12
N ALA A 23 17.59 -19.05 7.14
CA ALA A 23 18.15 -18.49 8.36
C ALA A 23 18.97 -19.51 9.15
N ARG A 24 18.50 -20.76 9.19
CA ARG A 24 19.23 -21.86 9.84
C ARG A 24 20.50 -22.19 9.06
N THR A 25 20.40 -22.31 7.73
CA THR A 25 21.56 -22.58 6.85
C THR A 25 22.64 -21.51 6.97
N TRP A 26 22.25 -20.22 6.98
CA TRP A 26 23.18 -19.12 7.18
C TRP A 26 23.90 -19.22 8.53
N PHE A 27 23.18 -19.48 9.62
CA PHE A 27 23.81 -19.54 10.94
C PHE A 27 24.94 -20.59 10.98
N TYR A 28 24.71 -21.76 10.36
CA TYR A 28 25.72 -22.82 10.28
C TYR A 28 26.85 -22.54 9.27
N SER A 29 26.70 -21.56 8.39
CA SER A 29 27.77 -21.10 7.48
C SER A 29 28.72 -20.09 8.11
N LEU A 30 28.42 -19.58 9.31
CA LEU A 30 29.26 -18.60 10.00
C LEU A 30 30.54 -19.27 10.50
N PRO A 31 31.73 -18.64 10.35
CA PRO A 31 32.96 -19.23 10.85
C PRO A 31 32.97 -19.33 12.38
N SER A 32 33.44 -20.46 12.90
CA SER A 32 33.57 -20.69 14.34
C SER A 32 34.37 -19.58 15.03
N GLY A 33 33.88 -19.09 16.17
CA GLY A 33 34.55 -18.06 16.97
C GLY A 33 34.34 -16.61 16.51
N THR A 34 33.55 -16.36 15.46
CA THR A 34 33.30 -15.00 14.96
C THR A 34 32.26 -14.20 15.75
N ILE A 35 31.43 -14.87 16.57
CA ILE A 35 30.33 -14.25 17.30
C ILE A 35 30.55 -14.45 18.81
N PRO A 36 31.07 -13.43 19.52
CA PRO A 36 31.45 -13.54 20.93
C PRO A 36 30.27 -13.39 21.90
N SER A 37 29.11 -12.94 21.43
CA SER A 37 27.95 -12.64 22.29
C SER A 37 26.62 -12.75 21.55
N PHE A 38 25.54 -12.93 22.31
CA PHE A 38 24.20 -12.98 21.74
C PHE A 38 23.80 -11.63 21.14
N VAL A 39 24.25 -10.53 21.74
CA VAL A 39 24.03 -9.17 21.19
C VAL A 39 24.66 -9.04 19.80
N ARG A 40 25.89 -9.54 19.61
CA ARG A 40 26.53 -9.52 18.29
C ARG A 40 25.78 -10.44 17.31
N LEU A 41 25.38 -11.63 17.77
CA LEU A 41 24.58 -12.56 16.97
C LEU A 41 23.29 -11.92 16.46
N ALA A 42 22.52 -11.31 17.35
CA ALA A 42 21.27 -10.64 17.02
C ALA A 42 21.51 -9.50 16.02
N LYS A 43 22.59 -8.73 16.18
CA LYS A 43 22.96 -7.66 15.24
C LYS A 43 23.24 -8.20 13.84
N VAL A 44 24.11 -9.22 13.71
CA VAL A 44 24.44 -9.79 12.39
C VAL A 44 23.24 -10.52 11.79
N TYR A 45 22.40 -11.16 12.60
CA TYR A 45 21.14 -11.75 12.13
C TYR A 45 20.18 -10.69 11.57
N VAL A 46 20.04 -9.55 12.25
CA VAL A 46 19.27 -8.40 11.77
C VAL A 46 19.90 -7.84 10.49
N GLU A 47 21.21 -7.68 10.41
CA GLU A 47 21.88 -7.25 9.17
C GLU A 47 21.65 -8.25 8.02
N GLN A 48 21.78 -9.54 8.27
CA GLN A 48 21.65 -10.56 7.24
C GLN A 48 20.20 -10.82 6.80
N PHE A 49 19.22 -10.78 7.70
CA PHE A 49 17.85 -11.21 7.39
C PHE A 49 16.82 -10.09 7.53
N VAL A 50 17.07 -9.11 8.39
CA VAL A 50 16.19 -7.93 8.49
C VAL A 50 16.64 -6.86 7.50
N ALA A 51 17.94 -6.66 7.27
CA ALA A 51 18.42 -5.79 6.20
C ALA A 51 18.28 -6.44 4.80
N ASN A 52 18.24 -7.77 4.68
CA ASN A 52 17.82 -8.41 3.40
C ASN A 52 16.30 -8.56 3.24
N ARG A 53 15.50 -8.55 4.32
CA ARG A 53 14.05 -8.25 4.21
C ARG A 53 13.82 -6.78 3.86
N LYS A 54 14.80 -5.92 4.14
CA LYS A 54 15.01 -4.62 3.48
C LYS A 54 15.88 -4.77 2.22
N ILE A 55 15.50 -5.66 1.30
CA ILE A 55 15.35 -5.12 -0.06
C ILE A 55 14.21 -4.10 0.08
N ALA A 56 14.55 -2.95 0.64
CA ALA A 56 13.67 -1.83 0.77
C ALA A 56 13.24 -1.58 -0.66
N LYS A 57 11.93 -1.57 -0.89
CA LYS A 57 11.42 -0.85 -2.05
C LYS A 57 12.07 0.53 -1.94
N ASP A 58 13.07 0.77 -2.78
CA ASP A 58 13.68 2.08 -2.88
C ASP A 58 12.64 2.99 -3.53
N SER A 59 12.82 4.30 -3.39
CA SER A 59 12.06 5.31 -4.10
C SER A 59 11.84 5.01 -5.59
N SER A 60 12.79 4.33 -6.25
CA SER A 60 12.67 3.82 -7.63
C SER A 60 11.47 2.88 -7.86
N HIS A 61 11.03 2.14 -6.84
CA HIS A 61 9.84 1.29 -6.91
C HIS A 61 8.56 2.11 -7.15
N LEU A 62 8.46 3.29 -6.54
CA LEU A 62 7.29 4.16 -6.70
C LEU A 62 7.13 4.64 -8.14
N SER A 63 8.24 4.80 -8.86
CA SER A 63 8.25 5.13 -10.28
C SER A 63 7.63 4.03 -11.15
N GLY A 64 7.44 2.81 -10.66
CA GLY A 64 6.74 1.73 -11.37
C GLY A 64 5.23 1.70 -11.13
N ILE A 65 4.73 2.45 -10.15
CA ILE A 65 3.30 2.45 -9.81
C ILE A 65 2.56 3.35 -10.79
N ARG A 66 1.66 2.76 -11.58
CA ARG A 66 0.86 3.43 -12.61
C ARG A 66 -0.61 3.13 -12.36
N GLN A 67 -1.46 4.13 -12.57
CA GLN A 67 -2.89 3.95 -12.58
C GLN A 67 -3.27 3.11 -13.81
N ASN A 68 -3.92 1.98 -13.57
CA ASN A 68 -4.33 1.08 -14.63
C ASN A 68 -5.55 1.62 -15.40
N GLU A 69 -5.76 1.11 -16.61
CA GLU A 69 -6.97 1.44 -17.37
C GLU A 69 -8.22 0.91 -16.65
N GLY A 70 -9.19 1.79 -16.42
CA GLY A 70 -10.42 1.46 -15.68
C GLY A 70 -10.27 1.47 -14.15
N GLU A 71 -9.06 1.61 -13.61
CA GLU A 71 -8.85 1.78 -12.16
C GLU A 71 -9.30 3.16 -11.71
N SER A 72 -10.11 3.22 -10.65
CA SER A 72 -10.56 4.49 -10.10
C SER A 72 -9.42 5.26 -9.44
N LEU A 73 -9.53 6.58 -9.39
CA LEU A 73 -8.55 7.43 -8.70
C LEU A 73 -8.38 7.02 -7.22
N LYS A 74 -9.45 6.56 -6.57
CA LYS A 74 -9.44 6.09 -5.19
C LYS A 74 -8.60 4.83 -5.00
N GLU A 75 -8.80 3.84 -5.86
CA GLU A 75 -8.04 2.58 -5.81
C GLU A 75 -6.55 2.83 -6.04
N TYR A 76 -6.23 3.59 -7.08
CA TYR A 76 -4.88 4.01 -7.37
C TYR A 76 -4.23 4.77 -6.19
N PHE A 77 -4.95 5.76 -5.64
CA PHE A 77 -4.47 6.56 -4.52
C PHE A 77 -4.17 5.70 -3.28
N GLN A 78 -5.07 4.78 -2.95
CA GLN A 78 -4.91 3.86 -1.81
C GLN A 78 -3.73 2.91 -2.02
N TRP A 79 -3.57 2.37 -3.22
CA TRP A 79 -2.46 1.49 -3.56
C TRP A 79 -1.12 2.23 -3.49
N PHE A 80 -1.01 3.39 -4.14
CA PHE A 80 0.19 4.22 -4.09
C PHE A 80 0.57 4.59 -2.65
N PHE A 81 -0.39 5.02 -1.83
CA PHE A 81 -0.10 5.41 -0.44
C PHE A 81 0.34 4.22 0.42
N THR A 82 -0.25 3.04 0.17
CA THR A 82 0.14 1.80 0.85
C THR A 82 1.59 1.43 0.54
N GLU A 83 1.99 1.57 -0.73
CA GLU A 83 3.35 1.31 -1.19
C GLU A 83 4.35 2.34 -0.66
N ALA A 84 4.01 3.64 -0.75
CA ALA A 84 4.85 4.73 -0.24
C ALA A 84 5.11 4.62 1.27
N ARG A 85 4.13 4.17 2.06
CA ARG A 85 4.28 3.99 3.51
C ARG A 85 5.34 2.95 3.89
N GLN A 86 5.66 2.01 2.99
CA GLN A 86 6.70 1.01 3.23
C GLN A 86 8.11 1.56 3.05
N ILE A 87 8.24 2.80 2.57
CA ILE A 87 9.51 3.46 2.28
C ILE A 87 9.67 4.66 3.22
N PRO A 88 10.46 4.53 4.30
CA PRO A 88 10.65 5.63 5.24
C PRO A 88 11.53 6.74 4.63
N GLY A 89 11.16 8.00 4.89
CA GLY A 89 12.01 9.16 4.56
C GLY A 89 12.00 9.58 3.09
N VAL A 90 11.01 9.17 2.29
CA VAL A 90 10.86 9.65 0.90
C VAL A 90 10.55 11.14 0.90
N ASP A 91 11.28 11.88 0.07
CA ASP A 91 11.06 13.31 -0.16
C ASP A 91 9.64 13.57 -0.69
N PRO A 92 8.85 14.47 -0.08
CA PRO A 92 7.52 14.82 -0.56
C PRO A 92 7.49 15.31 -2.02
N GLU A 93 8.54 16.01 -2.48
CA GLU A 93 8.58 16.46 -3.88
C GLU A 93 8.80 15.29 -4.85
N LEU A 94 9.61 14.30 -4.46
CA LEU A 94 9.71 13.05 -5.19
C LEU A 94 8.36 12.32 -5.23
N LEU A 95 7.65 12.20 -4.09
CA LEU A 95 6.31 11.58 -4.03
C LEU A 95 5.32 12.29 -4.95
N ARG A 96 5.35 13.63 -5.00
CA ARG A 96 4.52 14.41 -5.92
C ARG A 96 4.85 14.07 -7.37
N GLY A 97 6.13 14.04 -7.73
CA GLY A 97 6.58 13.72 -9.09
C GLY A 97 6.18 12.32 -9.54
N VAL A 98 6.46 11.30 -8.71
CA VAL A 98 6.14 9.90 -9.05
C VAL A 98 4.64 9.63 -9.08
N PHE A 99 3.85 10.28 -8.21
CA PHE A 99 2.38 10.17 -8.24
C PHE A 99 1.82 10.78 -9.52
N LEU A 100 2.24 12.01 -9.86
CA LEU A 100 1.76 12.69 -11.07
C LEU A 100 2.15 11.92 -12.34
N GLY A 101 3.39 11.42 -12.42
CA GLY A 101 3.82 10.56 -13.53
C GLY A 101 3.16 9.17 -13.54
N GLY A 102 2.51 8.81 -12.44
CA GLY A 102 1.77 7.58 -12.26
C GLY A 102 0.33 7.62 -12.76
N LEU A 103 -0.28 8.81 -12.81
CA LEU A 103 -1.68 9.00 -13.18
C LEU A 103 -1.94 8.71 -14.66
N CYS A 104 -3.12 8.17 -14.96
CA CYS A 104 -3.55 8.01 -16.34
C CYS A 104 -4.04 9.36 -16.93
N PRO A 105 -3.90 9.56 -18.25
CA PRO A 105 -4.45 10.75 -18.91
C PRO A 105 -5.96 10.85 -18.68
N SER A 106 -6.39 11.92 -17.99
CA SER A 106 -7.78 12.14 -17.61
C SER A 106 -8.09 13.64 -17.53
N SER A 107 -9.39 13.97 -17.40
CA SER A 107 -9.82 15.34 -17.13
C SER A 107 -9.22 15.88 -15.82
N PHE A 108 -9.11 15.01 -14.81
CA PHE A 108 -8.46 15.34 -13.55
C PHE A 108 -6.96 15.61 -13.73
N TYR A 109 -6.22 14.74 -14.42
CA TYR A 109 -4.80 14.96 -14.72
C TYR A 109 -4.58 16.31 -15.44
N SER A 110 -5.42 16.59 -16.44
CA SER A 110 -5.38 17.85 -17.19
C SER A 110 -5.64 19.07 -16.29
N ALA A 111 -6.55 18.94 -15.31
CA ALA A 111 -6.81 19.99 -14.34
C ALA A 111 -5.63 20.24 -13.39
N LEU A 112 -4.95 19.18 -12.93
CA LEU A 112 -3.75 19.31 -12.10
C LEU A 112 -2.62 20.03 -12.83
N MET A 113 -2.43 19.74 -14.13
CA MET A 113 -1.40 20.40 -14.93
C MET A 113 -1.72 21.86 -15.18
N ARG A 114 -2.98 22.19 -15.49
CA ARG A 114 -3.42 23.57 -15.73
C ARG A 114 -3.28 24.44 -14.48
N ASP A 115 -3.77 23.96 -13.34
CA ASP A 115 -3.80 24.76 -12.12
C ASP A 115 -2.48 24.74 -11.34
N THR A 116 -1.50 23.97 -11.83
CA THR A 116 -0.15 23.78 -11.31
C THR A 116 -0.11 23.39 -9.82
N VAL A 117 0.15 22.11 -9.54
CA VAL A 117 0.26 21.61 -8.17
C VAL A 117 1.69 21.76 -7.64
N HIS A 118 1.87 22.71 -6.71
CA HIS A 118 3.20 23.14 -6.23
C HIS A 118 3.72 22.38 -5.00
N SER A 119 2.90 21.54 -4.36
CA SER A 119 3.33 20.78 -3.19
C SER A 119 2.59 19.47 -3.07
N TYR A 120 3.21 18.50 -2.39
CA TYR A 120 2.57 17.23 -2.08
C TYR A 120 1.27 17.40 -1.28
N ALA A 121 1.24 18.31 -0.30
CA ALA A 121 0.02 18.56 0.48
C ALA A 121 -1.15 19.08 -0.39
N ASN A 122 -0.87 19.98 -1.34
CA ASN A 122 -1.89 20.46 -2.28
C ASN A 122 -2.37 19.33 -3.20
N LEU A 123 -1.47 18.46 -3.65
CA LEU A 123 -1.81 17.28 -4.44
C LEU A 123 -2.79 16.37 -3.69
N ILE A 124 -2.48 16.01 -2.45
CA ILE A 124 -3.35 15.16 -1.62
C ILE A 124 -4.74 15.78 -1.47
N HIS A 125 -4.81 17.06 -1.10
CA HIS A 125 -6.09 17.75 -0.94
C HIS A 125 -6.95 17.70 -2.22
N ARG A 126 -6.33 17.93 -3.40
CA ARG A 126 -7.04 17.87 -4.68
C ARG A 126 -7.50 16.45 -5.04
N VAL A 127 -6.67 15.45 -4.75
CA VAL A 127 -7.02 14.03 -4.98
C VAL A 127 -8.20 13.63 -4.11
N GLU A 128 -8.19 13.96 -2.82
CA GLU A 128 -9.29 13.68 -1.90
C GLU A 128 -10.59 14.38 -2.31
N ALA A 129 -10.51 15.63 -2.75
CA ALA A 129 -11.65 16.37 -3.27
C ALA A 129 -12.23 15.74 -4.55
N GLN A 130 -11.36 15.26 -5.45
CA GLN A 130 -11.80 14.56 -6.66
C GLN A 130 -12.44 13.21 -6.32
N ILE A 131 -11.84 12.42 -5.43
CA ILE A 131 -12.40 11.13 -4.98
C ILE A 131 -13.81 11.36 -4.39
N SER A 132 -13.96 12.37 -3.55
CA SER A 132 -15.25 12.72 -2.95
C SER A 132 -16.29 13.12 -4.00
N THR A 133 -15.86 13.85 -5.03
CA THR A 133 -16.70 14.24 -6.17
C THR A 133 -17.15 13.02 -6.98
N ASP A 134 -16.22 12.12 -7.30
CA ASP A 134 -16.51 10.89 -8.05
C ASP A 134 -17.50 9.99 -7.29
N GLU A 135 -17.34 9.89 -5.97
CA GLU A 135 -18.27 9.16 -5.11
C GLU A 135 -19.67 9.78 -5.09
N ALA A 136 -19.77 11.11 -5.02
CA ALA A 136 -21.04 11.82 -5.06
C ALA A 136 -21.76 11.63 -6.42
N ILE A 137 -21.02 11.72 -7.53
CA ILE A 137 -21.54 11.48 -8.89
C ILE A 137 -22.05 10.03 -9.00
N ASN A 138 -21.25 9.06 -8.55
CA ASN A 138 -21.64 7.65 -8.59
C ASN A 138 -22.86 7.35 -7.71
N ALA A 139 -22.96 7.97 -6.53
CA ALA A 139 -24.13 7.84 -5.67
C ALA A 139 -25.38 8.44 -6.33
N HIS A 140 -25.27 9.62 -6.97
CA HIS A 140 -26.38 10.24 -7.69
C HIS A 140 -26.84 9.38 -8.87
N ARG A 141 -25.89 8.86 -9.67
CA ARG A 141 -26.17 7.96 -10.79
C ARG A 141 -26.92 6.69 -10.35
N LYS A 142 -26.44 6.02 -9.30
CA LYS A 142 -27.10 4.83 -8.74
C LYS A 142 -28.53 5.12 -8.29
N LYS A 143 -28.78 6.27 -7.64
CA LYS A 143 -30.13 6.69 -7.24
C LYS A 143 -31.04 6.90 -8.45
N PHE A 144 -30.54 7.57 -9.49
CA PHE A 144 -31.31 7.81 -10.71
C PHE A 144 -31.68 6.51 -11.44
N GLU A 145 -30.73 5.58 -11.56
CA GLU A 145 -30.95 4.25 -12.15
C GLU A 145 -32.01 3.45 -11.38
N GLN A 146 -32.00 3.49 -10.04
CA GLN A 146 -33.01 2.82 -9.20
C GLN A 146 -34.41 3.42 -9.37
N ILE A 147 -34.52 4.74 -9.46
CA ILE A 147 -35.80 5.44 -9.69
C ILE A 147 -36.38 5.05 -11.05
N ASN A 148 -35.53 5.01 -12.09
CA ASN A 148 -35.98 4.73 -13.45
C ASN A 148 -36.22 3.23 -13.71
N GLY A 149 -35.47 2.35 -13.05
CA GLY A 149 -35.68 0.90 -13.08
C GLY A 149 -37.00 0.47 -12.42
N LYS A 150 -37.40 1.13 -11.32
CA LYS A 150 -38.71 0.88 -10.67
C LYS A 150 -39.91 1.27 -11.54
N ARG A 151 -39.80 2.30 -12.39
CA ARG A 151 -40.89 2.74 -13.29
C ARG A 151 -41.17 1.75 -14.43
N LYS A 152 -40.21 0.93 -14.83
CA LYS A 152 -40.38 -0.08 -15.89
C LYS A 152 -40.96 -1.42 -15.41
N GLY A 153 -41.15 -1.59 -14.09
CA GLY A 153 -41.59 -2.85 -13.48
C GLY A 153 -43.04 -2.88 -12.99
N ALA A 154 -43.86 -1.86 -13.24
CA ALA A 154 -45.28 -1.91 -12.90
C ALA A 154 -46.04 -2.76 -13.96
N PRO A 155 -46.65 -3.90 -13.59
CA PRO A 155 -47.51 -4.64 -14.51
C PRO A 155 -48.73 -3.79 -14.81
N GLY A 156 -49.06 -3.63 -16.09
CA GLY A 156 -50.33 -3.03 -16.49
C GLY A 156 -51.48 -3.75 -15.81
N MET A 157 -52.31 -3.01 -15.09
CA MET A 157 -53.60 -3.52 -14.61
C MET A 157 -54.44 -3.85 -15.85
N ASP A 158 -54.54 -5.13 -16.17
CA ASP A 158 -55.44 -5.66 -17.17
C ASP A 158 -56.87 -5.32 -16.73
N ASN A 159 -57.52 -4.45 -17.49
CA ASN A 159 -58.86 -3.97 -17.20
C ASN A 159 -59.85 -4.94 -17.85
N SER A 160 -60.15 -6.06 -17.16
CA SER A 160 -61.22 -6.96 -17.55
C SER A 160 -62.58 -6.35 -17.18
N PHE A 161 -63.13 -5.51 -18.07
CA PHE A 161 -64.57 -5.31 -18.14
C PHE A 161 -65.16 -6.45 -18.98
N SER A 162 -65.77 -7.43 -18.31
CA SER A 162 -66.68 -8.39 -18.95
C SER A 162 -68.11 -7.98 -18.61
N GLN A 163 -68.87 -7.63 -19.64
CA GLN A 163 -70.34 -7.75 -19.67
C GLN A 163 -70.72 -9.20 -19.94
#